data_AF-A0A6C0D9J1-F1
#
_entry.id   AF-A0A6C0D9J1-F1
#
_cell.length_a   1.000
_cell.length_b   1.000
_cell.length_c   1.000
_cell.angle_alpha   90.00
_cell.angle_beta   90.00
_cell.angle_gamma   90.00
#
_symmetry.space_group_name_H-M   'P 1'
#
loop_
_entity.id
_entity.type
_entity.pdbx_description
1 polymer ?
#
loop_
_entity_poly.entity_id
_entity_poly.type
_entity_poly.pdbx_seq_one_letter_code
_entity_poly.pdbx_strand_id
1 'polypeptide(L)'
;MSEDNNSEEKKKVSNKFIDSIKSWVALDDKIKKLKEEIKTLTTDKTEYEKIVLEELDKMDEKVISISDGKLRKNITKTQVPLKKEHIQKTILDLTKDQLKATSIFNDMMKSRQTVERINLKRTKNRDPKSTDKSV
;
A
#
# COMPACT_ATOMS: atom_id res chain seq x y z
N MET A 1 30.28 48.31 -3.66
CA MET A 1 30.71 47.59 -2.44
C MET A 1 29.54 47.56 -1.47
N SER A 2 28.72 46.51 -1.58
CA SER A 2 27.61 46.21 -0.68
C SER A 2 27.36 44.71 -0.79
N GLU A 3 28.34 43.93 -0.34
CA GLU A 3 28.23 42.48 -0.23
C GLU A 3 27.92 42.10 1.22
N ASP A 4 27.07 41.08 1.33
CA ASP A 4 26.93 40.16 2.46
C ASP A 4 26.12 40.60 3.70
N ASN A 5 24.80 40.58 3.52
CA ASN A 5 23.84 40.33 4.60
C ASN A 5 23.00 39.08 4.29
N ASN A 6 23.65 37.93 4.02
CA ASN A 6 22.93 36.66 3.74
C ASN A 6 23.53 35.42 4.43
N SER A 7 24.09 35.58 5.63
CA SER A 7 24.81 34.49 6.31
C SER A 7 24.34 34.14 7.73
N GLU A 8 23.32 34.81 8.27
CA GLU A 8 22.91 34.64 9.68
C GLU A 8 21.57 33.93 9.95
N GLU A 9 20.93 33.33 8.93
CA GLU A 9 19.74 32.47 9.16
C GLU A 9 20.06 30.96 9.22
N LYS A 10 21.27 30.57 9.64
CA LYS A 10 21.55 29.18 10.05
C LYS A 10 20.94 28.93 11.44
N LYS A 11 19.62 28.79 11.46
CA LYS A 11 18.79 28.42 12.62
C LYS A 11 19.44 27.30 13.42
N LYS A 12 19.61 27.57 14.72
CA LYS A 12 20.02 26.64 15.78
C LYS A 12 19.12 25.40 15.74
N VAL A 13 19.50 24.39 14.96
CA VAL A 13 18.79 23.12 14.90
C VAL A 13 18.91 22.48 16.28
N SER A 14 17.79 22.37 17.00
CA SER A 14 17.78 21.77 18.35
C SER A 14 18.35 20.35 18.28
N ASN A 15 19.28 19.99 19.17
CA ASN A 15 19.85 18.63 19.21
C ASN A 15 18.77 17.54 19.26
N LYS A 16 17.63 17.83 19.92
CA LYS A 16 16.45 16.94 19.96
C LYS A 16 15.86 16.64 18.58
N PHE A 17 15.93 17.59 17.64
CA PHE A 17 15.46 17.42 16.27
C PHE A 17 16.37 16.46 15.48
N ILE A 18 17.68 16.61 15.63
CA ILE A 18 18.67 15.73 14.99
C ILE A 18 18.52 14.29 15.52
N ASP A 19 18.34 14.12 16.82
CA ASP A 19 18.15 12.80 17.44
C ASP A 19 16.82 12.15 17.02
N SER A 20 15.76 12.95 16.85
CA SER A 20 14.47 12.48 16.33
C SER A 20 14.58 12.01 14.88
N ILE A 21 15.33 12.72 14.04
CA ILE A 21 15.59 12.30 12.64
C ILE A 21 16.40 11.00 12.62
N LYS A 22 17.50 10.92 13.38
CA LYS A 22 18.34 9.70 13.43
C LYS A 22 17.53 8.49 13.89
N SER A 23 16.71 8.66 14.93
CA SER A 23 15.83 7.61 15.44
C SER A 23 14.77 7.20 14.41
N TRP A 24 14.16 8.17 13.73
CA TRP A 24 13.19 7.90 12.67
C TRP A 24 13.81 7.10 11.51
N VAL A 25 15.01 7.48 11.05
CA VAL A 25 15.73 6.75 9.99
C VAL A 25 16.09 5.33 10.43
N ALA A 26 16.56 5.17 11.66
CA ALA A 26 16.88 3.85 12.20
C ALA A 26 15.64 2.94 12.29
N LEU A 27 14.48 3.48 12.65
CA LEU A 27 13.21 2.76 12.65
C LEU A 27 12.75 2.41 11.23
N ASP A 28 12.84 3.35 10.28
CA ASP A 28 12.51 3.10 8.88
C ASP A 28 13.34 1.96 8.27
N ASP A 29 14.66 1.96 8.53
CA ASP A 29 15.56 0.89 8.07
C ASP A 29 15.23 -0.47 8.71
N LYS A 30 14.88 -0.52 10.00
CA LYS A 30 14.43 -1.75 10.66
C LYS A 30 13.10 -2.26 10.10
N ILE A 31 12.13 -1.37 9.91
CA ILE A 31 10.83 -1.70 9.32
C ILE A 31 11.02 -2.27 7.91
N LYS A 32 11.95 -1.70 7.12
CA LYS A 32 12.24 -2.21 5.78
C LYS A 32 12.76 -3.65 5.82
N LYS A 33 13.73 -3.95 6.69
CA LYS A 33 14.26 -5.32 6.84
C LYS A 33 13.17 -6.31 7.26
N LEU A 34 12.38 -5.97 8.27
CA LEU A 34 11.28 -6.82 8.73
C LEU A 34 10.22 -7.01 7.64
N LYS A 35 9.93 -6.00 6.82
CA LYS A 35 9.00 -6.15 5.69
C LYS A 35 9.52 -7.12 4.62
N GLU A 36 10.82 -7.14 4.38
CA GLU A 36 11.43 -8.11 3.44
C GLU A 36 11.30 -9.54 3.98
N GLU A 37 11.57 -9.75 5.27
CA GLU A 37 11.40 -11.05 5.94
C GLU A 37 9.94 -11.49 6.03
N ILE A 38 9.01 -10.57 6.37
CA ILE A 38 7.57 -10.85 6.35
C ILE A 38 7.14 -11.27 4.94
N LYS A 39 7.70 -10.64 3.90
CA LYS A 39 7.36 -10.99 2.52
C LYS A 39 7.77 -12.43 2.19
N THR A 40 8.98 -12.84 2.56
CA THR A 40 9.44 -14.24 2.31
C THR A 40 8.61 -15.24 3.12
N LEU A 41 8.37 -14.98 4.40
CA LEU A 41 7.52 -15.85 5.22
C LEU A 41 6.09 -15.96 4.67
N THR A 42 5.55 -14.86 4.13
CA THR A 42 4.22 -14.85 3.53
C THR A 42 4.19 -15.62 2.22
N THR A 43 5.21 -15.50 1.36
CA THR A 43 5.28 -16.28 0.12
C THR A 43 5.36 -17.77 0.41
N ASP A 44 6.28 -18.18 1.29
CA ASP A 44 6.48 -19.58 1.65
C ASP A 44 5.19 -20.17 2.25
N LYS A 45 4.55 -19.43 3.19
CA LYS A 45 3.26 -19.83 3.75
C LYS A 45 2.20 -20.05 2.67
N THR A 46 2.08 -19.14 1.69
CA THR A 46 1.08 -19.28 0.62
C THR A 46 1.38 -20.44 -0.32
N GLU A 47 2.65 -20.80 -0.51
CA GLU A 47 3.05 -21.98 -1.30
C GLU A 47 2.65 -23.27 -0.59
N TYR A 48 2.95 -23.41 0.71
CA TYR A 48 2.49 -24.55 1.49
C TYR A 48 0.96 -24.62 1.60
N GLU A 49 0.29 -23.48 1.74
CA GLU A 49 -1.18 -23.41 1.79
C GLU A 49 -1.81 -23.97 0.51
N LYS A 50 -1.26 -23.69 -0.67
CA LYS A 50 -1.74 -24.27 -1.93
C LYS A 50 -1.63 -25.79 -1.93
N ILE A 51 -0.48 -26.32 -1.52
CA ILE A 51 -0.25 -27.77 -1.44
C ILE A 51 -1.28 -28.41 -0.50
N VAL A 52 -1.49 -27.82 0.69
CA VAL A 52 -2.47 -28.33 1.66
C VAL A 52 -3.90 -28.26 1.11
N LEU A 53 -4.27 -27.18 0.42
CA LEU A 53 -5.59 -27.05 -0.19
C LEU A 53 -5.82 -28.05 -1.32
N GLU A 54 -4.80 -28.31 -2.15
CA GLU A 54 -4.84 -29.31 -3.22
C GLU A 54 -5.01 -30.73 -2.66
N GLU A 55 -4.27 -31.08 -1.61
CA GLU A 55 -4.41 -32.38 -0.96
C GLU A 55 -5.76 -32.53 -0.25
N LEU A 56 -6.27 -31.47 0.39
CA LEU A 56 -7.62 -31.48 0.98
C LEU A 56 -8.71 -31.66 -0.07
N ASP A 57 -8.56 -31.06 -1.25
CA ASP A 57 -9.50 -31.23 -2.35
C ASP A 57 -9.45 -32.65 -2.93
N LYS A 58 -8.29 -33.31 -2.94
CA LYS A 58 -8.19 -34.74 -3.33
C LYS A 58 -8.86 -35.67 -2.31
N MET A 59 -8.78 -35.35 -1.04
CA MET A 59 -9.36 -36.15 0.05
C MET A 59 -10.85 -35.88 0.29
N ASP A 60 -11.42 -34.83 -0.33
CA ASP A 60 -12.76 -34.27 -0.04
C ASP A 60 -12.98 -33.97 1.46
N GLU A 61 -11.88 -33.77 2.20
CA GLU A 61 -11.91 -33.45 3.61
C GLU A 61 -11.88 -31.93 3.80
N LYS A 62 -12.80 -31.41 4.62
CA LYS A 62 -12.93 -29.97 4.86
C LYS A 62 -12.15 -29.49 6.09
N VAL A 63 -11.69 -30.41 6.94
CA VAL A 63 -11.09 -30.10 8.24
C VAL A 63 -9.97 -31.09 8.56
N ILE A 64 -8.76 -30.58 8.83
CA ILE A 64 -7.63 -31.34 9.37
C ILE A 64 -7.50 -31.01 10.86
N SER A 65 -7.31 -32.02 11.71
CA SER A 65 -6.96 -31.79 13.12
C SER A 65 -5.44 -31.78 13.28
N ILE A 66 -4.91 -30.75 13.94
CA ILE A 66 -3.49 -30.54 14.23
C ILE A 66 -3.33 -30.60 15.77
N SER A 67 -2.11 -30.84 16.27
CA SER A 67 -1.81 -30.86 17.71
C SER A 67 -2.27 -29.62 18.47
N ASP A 68 -2.33 -28.46 17.81
CA ASP A 68 -2.74 -27.17 18.40
C ASP A 68 -4.10 -26.65 17.85
N GLY A 69 -4.94 -27.53 17.28
CA GLY A 69 -6.30 -27.16 16.88
C GLY A 69 -6.80 -27.80 15.59
N LYS A 70 -7.55 -27.05 14.78
CA LYS A 70 -8.14 -27.53 13.52
C LYS A 70 -7.90 -26.56 12.40
N LEU A 71 -7.46 -27.06 11.24
CA LEU A 71 -7.37 -26.33 9.99
C LEU A 71 -8.63 -26.61 9.18
N ARG A 72 -9.39 -25.58 8.79
CA ARG A 72 -10.61 -25.74 7.98
C ARG A 72 -10.48 -24.95 6.69
N LYS A 73 -10.87 -25.56 5.57
CA LYS A 73 -11.06 -24.84 4.30
C LYS A 73 -12.24 -23.88 4.46
N ASN A 74 -11.96 -22.59 4.53
CA ASN A 74 -12.98 -21.55 4.62
C ASN A 74 -13.19 -20.87 3.27
N ILE A 75 -14.43 -20.80 2.81
CA ILE A 75 -14.80 -20.12 1.56
C ILE A 75 -15.58 -18.86 1.91
N THR A 76 -14.90 -17.72 1.89
CA THR A 76 -15.53 -16.42 2.10
C THR A 76 -15.83 -15.78 0.75
N LYS A 77 -17.09 -15.39 0.51
CA LYS A 77 -17.49 -14.57 -0.63
C LYS A 77 -17.61 -13.13 -0.18
N THR A 78 -16.80 -12.24 -0.74
CA THR A 78 -16.84 -10.80 -0.45
C THR A 78 -17.24 -10.05 -1.71
N GLN A 79 -18.08 -9.02 -1.56
CA GLN A 79 -18.44 -8.16 -2.68
C GLN A 79 -17.22 -7.37 -3.14
N VAL A 80 -17.06 -7.25 -4.46
CA VAL A 80 -15.96 -6.48 -5.08
C VAL A 80 -16.12 -4.99 -4.71
N PRO A 81 -15.02 -4.25 -4.47
CA PRO A 81 -15.09 -2.82 -4.23
C PRO A 81 -15.88 -2.08 -5.31
N LEU A 82 -16.69 -1.11 -4.90
CA LEU A 82 -17.50 -0.26 -5.78
C LEU A 82 -16.60 0.53 -6.74
N LYS A 83 -16.49 0.05 -7.98
CA LYS A 83 -15.76 0.73 -9.06
C LYS A 83 -16.57 1.91 -9.59
N LYS A 84 -15.86 2.95 -10.05
CA LYS A 84 -16.46 4.12 -10.72
C LYS A 84 -17.39 3.72 -11.87
N GLU A 85 -16.96 2.75 -12.67
CA GLU A 85 -17.73 2.19 -13.79
C GLU A 85 -19.06 1.59 -13.34
N HIS A 86 -19.06 0.85 -12.23
CA HIS A 86 -20.28 0.24 -11.69
C HIS A 86 -21.26 1.34 -11.24
N ILE A 87 -20.77 2.35 -10.53
CA ILE A 87 -21.60 3.49 -10.08
C ILE A 87 -22.17 4.25 -11.28
N GLN A 88 -21.35 4.55 -12.29
CA GLN A 88 -21.79 5.27 -13.49
C GLN A 88 -22.84 4.46 -14.26
N LYS A 89 -22.64 3.15 -14.40
CA LYS A 89 -23.62 2.24 -15.02
C LYS A 89 -24.93 2.22 -14.24
N THR A 90 -24.88 2.08 -12.91
CA THR A 90 -26.09 2.09 -12.08
C THR A 90 -26.85 3.42 -12.19
N ILE A 91 -26.14 4.55 -12.19
CA ILE A 91 -26.78 5.86 -12.36
C ILE A 91 -27.42 5.96 -13.76
N LEU A 92 -26.72 5.53 -14.81
CA LEU A 92 -27.25 5.51 -16.18
C LEU A 92 -28.50 4.62 -16.30
N ASP A 93 -28.46 3.42 -15.71
CA ASP A 93 -29.59 2.49 -15.71
C ASP A 93 -30.81 3.09 -15.00
N LEU A 94 -30.59 3.90 -13.95
CA LEU A 94 -31.65 4.60 -13.21
C LEU A 94 -32.19 5.85 -13.92
N THR A 95 -31.32 6.72 -14.45
CA THR A 95 -31.74 7.97 -15.08
C THR A 95 -32.18 7.81 -16.52
N LYS A 96 -31.74 6.74 -17.20
CA LYS A 96 -31.95 6.48 -18.64
C LYS A 96 -31.52 7.63 -19.55
N ASP A 97 -30.72 8.54 -19.02
CA ASP A 97 -30.26 9.77 -19.65
C ASP A 97 -28.78 9.94 -19.34
N GLN A 98 -27.97 9.88 -20.41
CA GLN A 98 -26.52 9.92 -20.36
C GLN A 98 -25.99 11.24 -19.81
N LEU A 99 -26.64 12.36 -20.13
CA LEU A 99 -26.18 13.69 -19.73
C LEU A 99 -26.40 13.89 -18.23
N LYS A 100 -27.60 13.54 -17.74
CA LYS A 100 -27.92 13.59 -16.30
C LYS A 100 -27.07 12.63 -15.49
N ALA A 101 -26.85 11.41 -15.99
CA ALA A 101 -26.02 10.42 -15.30
C ALA A 101 -24.59 10.92 -15.08
N THR A 102 -24.02 11.55 -16.10
CA THR A 102 -22.66 12.09 -16.05
C THR A 102 -22.58 13.29 -15.10
N SER A 103 -23.60 14.17 -15.08
CA SER A 103 -23.66 15.29 -14.13
C SER A 103 -23.71 14.79 -12.69
N ILE A 104 -24.62 13.88 -12.38
CA ILE A 104 -24.80 13.31 -11.03
C ILE A 104 -23.51 12.61 -10.57
N PHE A 105 -22.89 11.83 -11.46
CA PHE A 105 -21.63 11.16 -11.15
C PHE A 105 -20.52 12.16 -10.79
N ASN A 106 -20.39 13.25 -11.56
CA ASN A 106 -19.39 14.28 -11.32
C ASN A 106 -19.64 15.03 -10.00
N ASP A 107 -20.89 15.37 -9.71
CA ASP A 107 -21.27 16.04 -8.46
C ASP A 107 -21.04 15.13 -7.23
N MET A 108 -21.32 13.84 -7.38
CA MET A 108 -21.01 12.83 -6.36
C MET A 108 -19.50 12.70 -6.12
N MET A 109 -18.67 12.80 -7.16
CA MET A 109 -17.21 12.72 -7.00
C MET A 109 -16.63 14.00 -6.39
N LYS A 110 -17.16 15.17 -6.75
CA LYS A 110 -16.73 16.47 -6.20
C LYS A 110 -17.12 16.68 -4.73
N SER A 111 -18.26 16.13 -4.32
CA SER A 111 -18.74 16.23 -2.93
C SER A 111 -17.97 15.35 -1.94
N ARG A 112 -17.13 14.41 -2.43
CA ARG A 112 -16.29 13.57 -1.55
C ARG A 112 -15.23 14.43 -0.86
N GLN A 113 -15.20 14.37 0.47
CA GLN A 113 -14.18 15.04 1.27
C GLN A 113 -12.79 14.48 0.96
N THR A 114 -11.85 15.36 0.64
CA THR A 114 -10.44 15.01 0.53
C THR A 114 -9.80 15.11 1.90
N VAL A 115 -9.26 13.99 2.40
CA VAL A 115 -8.48 13.97 3.64
C VAL A 115 -7.00 13.94 3.28
N GLU A 116 -6.31 15.05 3.55
CA GLU A 116 -4.86 15.13 3.38
C GLU A 116 -4.15 14.47 4.56
N ARG A 117 -3.21 13.57 4.27
CA ARG A 117 -2.34 12.93 5.27
C ARG A 117 -0.90 13.33 5.01
N ILE A 118 -0.30 14.07 5.94
CA ILE A 118 1.10 14.49 5.88
C ILE A 118 1.95 13.39 6.51
N ASN A 119 2.91 12.84 5.74
CA ASN A 119 3.82 11.79 6.20
C ASN A 119 5.24 12.08 5.72
N LEU A 120 6.23 11.61 6.49
CA LEU A 120 7.63 11.62 6.08
C LEU A 120 7.89 10.51 5.05
N LYS A 121 8.56 10.86 3.95
CA LYS A 121 9.01 9.90 2.92
C LYS A 121 10.51 10.05 2.70
N ARG A 122 11.25 8.96 2.82
CA ARG A 122 12.67 8.92 2.48
C ARG A 122 12.85 8.69 0.98
N THR A 123 13.58 9.56 0.30
CA THR A 123 14.07 9.36 -1.07
C THR A 123 15.57 9.10 -1.03
N LYS A 124 16.06 8.14 -1.83
CA LYS A 124 17.49 7.92 -2.04
C LYS A 124 17.83 8.40 -3.45
N ASN A 125 18.96 9.07 -3.61
CA ASN A 125 19.50 9.34 -4.94
C ASN A 125 19.82 8.00 -5.59
N ARG A 126 19.28 7.79 -6.79
CA ARG A 126 19.53 6.59 -7.56
C ARG A 126 20.88 6.78 -8.24
N ASP A 127 21.83 5.87 -8.01
CA ASP A 127 23.10 5.91 -8.75
C ASP A 127 22.80 5.85 -10.26
N PRO A 128 23.52 6.62 -11.09
CA PRO A 128 23.35 6.55 -12.53
C PRO A 128 23.62 5.11 -12.97
N LYS A 129 22.64 4.49 -13.64
CA LYS A 129 22.81 3.19 -14.30
C LYS A 129 24.08 3.29 -15.14
N SER A 130 25.12 2.54 -14.79
CA SER A 130 26.25 2.34 -15.70
C SER A 130 25.67 1.71 -16.96
N THR A 131 25.65 2.48 -18.04
CA THR A 131 25.38 1.96 -19.38
C THR A 131 26.58 1.10 -19.74
N ASP A 132 26.48 -0.19 -19.44
CA ASP A 132 27.41 -1.17 -19.98
C ASP A 132 27.09 -1.30 -21.48
N LYS A 133 27.83 -0.54 -22.29
CA LYS A 133 27.89 -0.73 -23.74
C LYS A 133 28.94 -1.81 -23.98
N SER A 134 28.54 -3.07 -23.90
CA SER A 134 29.26 -4.15 -24.56
C SER A 134 28.93 -4.10 -26.06
N VAL A 135 29.89 -3.61 -26.83
CA VAL A 135 29.99 -3.79 -28.29
C VAL A 135 30.68 -5.12 -28.55
#